data_AF-A0A926GQ19-F1
#
_entry.id   AF-A0A926GQ19-F1
#
_cell.length_a   1.000
_cell.length_b   1.000
_cell.length_c   1.000
_cell.angle_alpha   90.00
_cell.angle_beta   90.00
_cell.angle_gamma   90.00
#
_symmetry.space_group_name_H-M   'P 1'
#
loop_
_entity.id
_entity.type
_entity.pdbx_description
1 polymer ?
#
loop_
_entity_poly.entity_id
_entity_poly.type
_entity_poly.pdbx_seq_one_letter_code
_entity_poly.pdbx_strand_id
1 'polypeptide(L)'
;LMDVPTGEFTTEDIRLMIGQDMGVEYLLPLAIKLLRQDPFAEGMYYEGDLLASVIRIKADFWRSNPIWHSEARSIVRGISEVPIEIKGEVERFLQIPQGDAR
;
A
#
# COMPACT_ATOMS: atom_id res chain seq x y z
N LEU A 1 14.55 1.58 20.35
CA LEU A 1 15.06 2.96 20.51
C LEU A 1 14.75 3.67 19.20
N MET A 2 13.73 4.53 19.17
CA MET A 2 13.51 5.41 18.02
C MET A 2 14.19 6.73 18.33
N ASP A 3 15.35 6.94 17.71
CA ASP A 3 15.81 8.30 17.43
C ASP A 3 14.81 8.89 16.43
N VAL A 4 14.00 9.85 16.86
CA VAL A 4 13.22 10.68 15.94
C VAL A 4 13.83 12.08 15.92
N PRO A 5 14.68 12.39 14.93
CA PRO A 5 14.95 13.77 14.59
C PRO A 5 14.82 13.98 13.08
N THR A 6 13.58 14.06 12.60
CA THR A 6 13.01 14.88 11.50
C THR A 6 11.62 14.33 11.20
N GLY A 7 10.63 15.16 10.88
CA GLY A 7 9.23 14.78 10.68
C GLY A 7 8.94 13.92 9.43
N GLU A 8 9.79 12.95 9.11
CA GLU A 8 9.62 11.99 8.03
C GLU A 8 9.08 10.67 8.59
N PHE A 9 7.99 10.17 8.03
CA PHE A 9 7.41 8.89 8.43
C PHE A 9 8.29 7.74 7.96
N THR A 10 8.58 6.79 8.85
CA THR A 10 9.23 5.52 8.48
C THR A 10 8.26 4.60 7.72
N THR A 11 8.78 3.56 7.06
CA THR A 11 7.95 2.51 6.44
C THR A 11 6.97 1.90 7.45
N GLU A 12 7.43 1.65 8.68
CA GLU A 12 6.62 1.10 9.76
C GLU A 12 5.52 2.06 10.21
N ASP A 13 5.82 3.36 10.35
CA ASP A 13 4.80 4.36 10.70
C ASP A 13 3.70 4.42 9.63
N ILE A 14 4.09 4.46 8.35
CA ILE A 14 3.15 4.48 7.22
C ILE A 14 2.30 3.21 7.22
N ARG A 15 2.93 2.04 7.35
CA ARG A 15 2.27 0.73 7.39
C ARG A 15 1.22 0.66 8.50
N LEU A 16 1.59 1.10 9.71
CA LEU A 16 0.71 1.08 10.89
C LEU A 16 -0.46 2.05 10.76
N MET A 17 -0.21 3.28 10.32
CA MET A 17 -1.27 4.29 10.18
C MET A 17 -2.25 3.92 9.07
N ILE A 18 -1.77 3.51 7.89
CA ILE A 18 -2.64 3.04 6.81
C ILE A 18 -3.43 1.80 7.26
N GLY A 19 -2.78 0.85 7.93
CA GLY A 19 -3.44 -0.36 8.45
C GLY A 19 -4.53 -0.07 9.48
N GLN A 20 -4.48 1.10 10.13
CA GLN A 20 -5.49 1.59 11.07
C GLN A 20 -6.48 2.58 10.43
N ASP A 21 -6.48 2.73 9.10
CA ASP A 21 -7.33 3.67 8.36
C ASP A 21 -7.11 5.14 8.77
N MET A 22 -5.92 5.48 9.25
CA MET A 22 -5.55 6.83 9.69
C MET A 22 -4.77 7.56 8.60
N GLY A 23 -5.27 8.74 8.20
CA GLY A 23 -4.54 9.64 7.30
C GLY A 23 -4.25 9.06 5.90
N VAL A 24 -5.03 8.06 5.46
CA VAL A 24 -4.79 7.31 4.21
C VAL A 24 -4.61 8.24 3.00
N GLU A 25 -5.41 9.29 2.87
CA GLU A 25 -5.31 10.27 1.77
C GLU A 25 -3.95 10.96 1.67
N TYR A 26 -3.29 11.18 2.80
CA TYR A 26 -1.99 11.86 2.87
C TYR A 26 -0.82 10.89 2.82
N LEU A 27 -1.01 9.68 3.34
CA LEU A 27 0.05 8.67 3.48
C LEU A 27 0.17 7.76 2.27
N LEU A 28 -0.93 7.53 1.54
CA LEU A 28 -0.92 6.67 0.36
C LEU A 28 0.07 7.14 -0.72
N PRO A 29 0.20 8.44 -1.05
CA PRO A 29 1.22 8.92 -1.99
C PRO A 29 2.64 8.54 -1.57
N LEU A 30 2.94 8.60 -0.26
CA LEU A 30 4.25 8.22 0.29
C LEU A 30 4.45 6.70 0.21
N ALA A 31 3.43 5.93 0.59
CA ALA A 31 3.47 4.46 0.50
C ALA A 31 3.70 4.00 -0.94
N ILE A 32 3.00 4.58 -1.92
CA ILE A 32 3.17 4.27 -3.35
C ILE A 32 4.59 4.60 -3.82
N LYS A 33 5.18 5.71 -3.36
CA LYS A 33 6.57 6.05 -3.69
C LYS A 33 7.54 4.99 -3.18
N LEU A 34 7.38 4.52 -1.94
CA LEU A 34 8.19 3.44 -1.36
C LEU A 34 8.00 2.12 -2.13
N LEU A 35 6.75 1.74 -2.39
CA LEU A 35 6.39 0.49 -3.07
C LEU A 35 6.82 0.44 -4.55
N ARG A 36 6.99 1.58 -5.21
CA ARG A 36 7.60 1.64 -6.55
C ARG A 36 9.10 1.36 -6.53
N GLN A 37 9.79 1.69 -5.44
CA GLN A 37 11.21 1.43 -5.28
C GLN A 37 11.43 -0.04 -4.89
N ASP A 38 10.59 -0.52 -3.97
CA ASP A 38 10.60 -1.90 -3.51
C ASP A 38 9.16 -2.36 -3.18
N PRO A 39 8.53 -3.20 -4.01
CA PRO A 39 7.20 -3.74 -3.74
C PRO A 39 7.11 -4.56 -2.45
N PHE A 40 8.26 -5.00 -1.93
CA PHE A 40 8.40 -5.78 -0.71
C PHE A 40 8.90 -4.97 0.48
N ALA A 41 8.87 -3.63 0.37
CA ALA A 41 9.24 -2.72 1.45
C ALA A 41 8.60 -3.15 2.78
N GLU A 42 9.46 -3.48 3.73
CA GLU A 42 9.10 -3.98 5.04
C GLU A 42 9.13 -2.85 6.07
N GLY A 43 8.12 -2.80 6.93
CA GLY A 43 8.16 -2.10 8.20
C GLY A 43 8.95 -2.93 9.20
N MET A 44 8.25 -3.68 10.05
CA MET A 44 8.85 -4.52 11.10
C MET A 44 8.11 -5.85 11.32
N TYR A 45 7.26 -6.29 10.38
CA TYR A 45 6.43 -7.49 10.59
C TYR A 45 6.77 -8.63 9.64
N TYR A 46 6.71 -8.41 8.32
CA TYR A 46 7.16 -9.37 7.30
C TYR A 46 7.40 -8.66 5.96
N GLU A 47 8.15 -9.32 5.06
CA GLU A 47 8.44 -8.85 3.71
C GLU A 47 7.16 -8.51 2.93
N GLY A 48 7.01 -7.26 2.49
CA GLY A 48 5.81 -6.75 1.82
C GLY A 48 4.64 -6.38 2.73
N ASP A 49 4.86 -6.24 4.04
CA ASP A 49 3.82 -5.83 4.99
C ASP A 49 3.25 -4.41 4.71
N LEU A 50 4.04 -3.49 4.13
CA LEU A 50 3.54 -2.20 3.66
C LEU A 50 2.55 -2.40 2.51
N LEU A 51 2.90 -3.23 1.53
CA LEU A 51 2.02 -3.54 0.41
C LEU A 51 0.71 -4.15 0.92
N ALA A 52 0.79 -5.09 1.87
CA ALA A 52 -0.37 -5.70 2.50
C ALA A 52 -1.28 -4.67 3.16
N SER A 53 -0.72 -3.71 3.93
CA SER A 53 -1.48 -2.61 4.52
C SER A 53 -2.17 -1.75 3.45
N VAL A 54 -1.46 -1.40 2.37
CA VAL A 54 -2.01 -0.58 1.28
C VAL A 54 -3.15 -1.30 0.57
N ILE A 55 -2.96 -2.52 0.09
CA ILE A 55 -3.98 -3.21 -0.72
C ILE A 55 -5.19 -3.67 0.10
N ARG A 56 -5.10 -3.62 1.44
CA ARG A 56 -6.23 -3.84 2.36
C ARG A 56 -7.08 -2.59 2.62
N ILE A 57 -6.68 -1.41 2.12
CA ILE A 57 -7.53 -0.21 2.15
C ILE A 57 -8.91 -0.57 1.55
N LYS A 58 -9.99 -0.05 2.16
CA LYS A 58 -11.39 -0.36 1.80
C LYS A 58 -11.65 -0.13 0.31
N ALA A 59 -12.39 -1.04 -0.33
CA ALA A 59 -12.68 -0.97 -1.76
C ALA A 59 -13.34 0.35 -2.21
N ASP A 60 -14.16 0.96 -1.36
CA ASP A 60 -14.81 2.25 -1.67
C ASP A 60 -13.81 3.40 -1.79
N PHE A 61 -12.72 3.38 -1.02
CA PHE A 61 -11.64 4.35 -1.16
C PHE A 61 -11.01 4.23 -2.56
N TRP A 62 -10.69 3.00 -3.00
CA TRP A 62 -10.08 2.76 -4.32
C TRP A 62 -11.00 3.15 -5.48
N ARG A 63 -12.31 2.87 -5.37
CA ARG A 63 -13.31 3.32 -6.35
C ARG A 63 -13.38 4.84 -6.45
N SER A 64 -13.18 5.53 -5.34
CA SER A 64 -13.22 7.00 -5.25
C SER A 64 -11.88 7.65 -5.63
N ASN A 65 -10.80 6.87 -5.73
CA ASN A 65 -9.44 7.34 -6.03
C ASN A 65 -8.84 6.54 -7.21
N PRO A 66 -9.43 6.62 -8.42
CA PRO A 66 -9.06 5.76 -9.56
C PRO A 66 -7.61 5.93 -10.02
N ILE A 67 -7.04 7.13 -9.89
CA ILE A 67 -5.62 7.40 -10.22
C ILE A 67 -4.72 6.57 -9.30
N TRP A 68 -4.88 6.70 -7.98
CA TRP A 68 -4.09 5.95 -7.01
C TRP A 68 -4.33 4.44 -7.10
N HIS A 69 -5.56 4.03 -7.41
CA HIS A 69 -5.89 2.63 -7.65
C HIS A 69 -5.11 2.07 -8.85
N SER A 70 -5.02 2.82 -9.95
CA SER A 70 -4.18 2.47 -11.10
C SER A 70 -2.71 2.29 -10.72
N GLU A 71 -2.17 3.20 -9.93
CA GLU A 71 -0.77 3.14 -9.48
C GLU A 71 -0.49 1.91 -8.62
N ALA A 72 -1.32 1.66 -7.62
CA ALA A 72 -1.21 0.49 -6.75
C ALA A 72 -1.33 -0.81 -7.56
N ARG A 73 -2.25 -0.88 -8.53
CA ARG A 73 -2.39 -2.05 -9.41
C ARG A 73 -1.19 -2.25 -10.33
N SER A 74 -0.57 -1.17 -10.80
CA SER A 74 0.64 -1.27 -11.62
C SER A 74 1.77 -1.92 -10.84
N ILE A 75 1.95 -1.54 -9.57
CA ILE A 75 2.93 -2.17 -8.67
C ILE A 75 2.62 -3.65 -8.51
N VAL A 76 1.40 -4.00 -8.11
CA VAL A 76 0.99 -5.39 -7.87
C VAL A 76 1.16 -6.27 -9.11
N ARG A 77 0.81 -5.74 -10.31
CA ARG A 77 0.98 -6.48 -11.58
C ARG A 77 2.44 -6.64 -12.01
N GLY A 78 3.34 -5.80 -11.49
CA GLY A 78 4.78 -5.91 -11.74
C GLY A 78 5.48 -6.97 -10.90
N ILE A 79 4.81 -7.51 -9.87
CA ILE A 79 5.39 -8.54 -8.99
C ILE A 79 5.35 -9.89 -9.72
N SER A 80 6.51 -10.49 -9.96
CA SER A 80 6.64 -11.78 -10.64
C SER A 80 6.25 -12.97 -9.75
N GLU A 81 6.57 -12.89 -8.47
CA GLU A 81 6.27 -13.92 -7.47
C GLU A 81 5.73 -13.26 -6.21
N VAL A 82 4.47 -13.52 -5.90
CA VAL A 82 3.78 -12.91 -4.76
C VAL A 82 3.99 -13.79 -3.52
N PRO A 83 4.49 -13.25 -2.39
CA PRO A 83 4.63 -13.98 -1.14
C PRO A 83 3.29 -14.60 -0.71
N ILE A 84 3.35 -15.82 -0.16
CA ILE A 84 2.15 -16.58 0.20
C ILE A 84 1.29 -15.86 1.25
N GLU A 85 1.95 -15.07 2.10
CA GLU A 85 1.41 -14.27 3.18
C GLU A 85 0.43 -13.20 2.68
N ILE A 86 0.62 -12.69 1.46
CA ILE A 86 -0.16 -11.58 0.89
C ILE A 86 -0.90 -11.97 -0.40
N LYS A 87 -0.75 -13.22 -0.85
CA LYS A 87 -1.33 -13.68 -2.13
C LYS A 87 -2.84 -13.49 -2.19
N GLY A 88 -3.56 -13.84 -1.12
CA GLY A 88 -5.02 -13.69 -1.08
C GLY A 88 -5.48 -12.23 -1.13
N GLU A 89 -4.71 -11.32 -0.50
CA GLU A 89 -4.94 -9.88 -0.51
C GLU A 89 -4.72 -9.32 -1.91
N VAL A 90 -3.63 -9.72 -2.58
CA VAL A 90 -3.35 -9.34 -3.97
C VAL A 90 -4.49 -9.78 -4.89
N GLU A 91 -4.95 -11.02 -4.77
CA GLU A 91 -6.07 -11.53 -5.57
C GLU A 91 -7.36 -10.73 -5.34
N ARG A 92 -7.71 -10.44 -4.07
CA ARG A 92 -8.89 -9.62 -3.72
C ARG A 92 -8.76 -8.19 -4.24
N PHE A 93 -7.58 -7.59 -4.10
CA PHE A 93 -7.32 -6.22 -4.56
C PHE A 93 -7.47 -6.10 -6.08
N LEU A 94 -6.93 -7.06 -6.83
CA LEU A 94 -7.04 -7.06 -8.29
C LEU A 94 -8.48 -7.25 -8.80
N GLN A 95 -9.40 -7.77 -7.97
CA GLN A 95 -10.82 -7.87 -8.28
C GLN A 95 -11.60 -6.57 -8.08
N ILE A 96 -11.04 -5.56 -7.39
CA ILE A 96 -11.68 -4.25 -7.26
C ILE A 96 -11.75 -3.62 -8.67
N PRO A 97 -12.94 -3.25 -9.17
CA PRO A 97 -13.06 -2.61 -10.48
C PRO A 97 -12.31 -1.29 -10.52
N GLN A 98 -11.70 -0.98 -11.66
CA GLN A 98 -11.20 0.38 -11.89
C GLN A 98 -12.39 1.34 -11.97
N GLY A 99 -12.30 2.44 -11.23
CA GLY A 99 -13.25 3.54 -11.37
C GLY A 99 -12.94 4.35 -12.64
N ASP A 100 -13.96 4.93 -13.25
CA ASP A 100 -13.77 5.87 -14.35
C ASP A 100 -13.10 7.15 -13.80
N ALA A 101 -11.95 7.52 -14.35
CA ALA A 101 -11.38 8.85 -14.13
C ALA A 101 -12.26 9.86 -14.88
N ARG A 102 -13.26 10.43 -14.20
CA ARG A 102 -14.07 11.53 -14.72
C ARG A 102 -13.37 12.86 -14.53
#